data_AF-A0A2P6U180-F1
#
_entry.id   AF-A0A2P6U180-F1
#
_cell.length_a   1.000
_cell.length_b   1.000
_cell.length_c   1.000
_cell.angle_alpha   90.00
_cell.angle_beta   90.00
_cell.angle_gamma   90.00
#
_symmetry.space_group_name_H-M   'P 1'
#
loop_
_entity.id
_entity.type
_entity.pdbx_description
1 polymer ?
#
loop_
_entity_poly.entity_id
_entity_poly.type
_entity_poly.pdbx_seq_one_letter_code
_entity_poly.pdbx_strand_id
1 'polypeptide(L)'
;MTASPGARTGSAGSRRPQIVARNSYVDETLFGCSTRSPKACGSSGPAGSASPCRGSPAAAKTASPIGLGRGGAVVLSKAHLDRMMQKSPVLTPEEQEAARREAEARLEQELAEAKAARAARDAAAAEAEARRAQPKTEMELLRERERREVISKAQLALLEEKEEIRRMNQFILHSKCMATRDLQVAEKAVAHVQAAEEERRVVEDMEARRKAALEDMEERERQRALEQKKGALTILDQLAEREQGRAASDEARRREGEEMKRRIQALKEEEQRREEERKAAAAALMEEVARGNAELAERKRQQRAAAVEEDHQIAEYIRQRDKREQELAEERERAAKAKELEVARLRAMQEKIIDNRAAIDEARAKRYQDEHEMAERRKVAEEAARREAMQRDLEASRVEQLAWKAAQRAEADAAEAAEVQRIRAVKARQEAQEHEAEIARLEAQRRHQQRLLKQMDERREMKGRAREELVAEGRRIKDQLEEERALLEAVKQLKLQELEAAGVPKKYRAQLETMVPMAPQRGGK
;
A
#
# COMPACT_ATOMS: atom_id res chain seq x y z
N MET A 1 9.16 -37.46 -34.19
CA MET A 1 9.48 -36.27 -34.99
C MET A 1 8.23 -35.86 -35.73
N THR A 2 7.52 -34.84 -35.27
CA THR A 2 6.60 -34.03 -36.07
C THR A 2 6.25 -32.79 -35.24
N ALA A 3 6.66 -31.63 -35.75
CA ALA A 3 6.34 -30.31 -35.24
C ALA A 3 5.11 -29.78 -36.00
N SER A 4 4.22 -29.04 -35.33
CA SER A 4 3.55 -27.78 -35.76
C SER A 4 2.39 -27.42 -34.78
N PRO A 5 1.76 -26.24 -34.83
CA PRO A 5 2.20 -25.04 -34.13
C PRO A 5 1.13 -24.45 -33.18
N GLY A 6 1.58 -23.70 -32.17
CA GLY A 6 0.70 -22.93 -31.27
C GLY A 6 0.37 -21.55 -31.83
N ALA A 7 -0.91 -21.18 -31.83
CA ALA A 7 -1.38 -19.83 -32.10
C ALA A 7 -2.46 -19.38 -31.09
N ARG A 8 -2.11 -18.29 -30.38
CA ARG A 8 -2.89 -17.11 -29.95
C ARG A 8 -4.16 -17.27 -29.10
N THR A 9 -4.09 -16.66 -27.90
CA THR A 9 -4.92 -15.54 -27.36
C THR A 9 -4.28 -15.17 -26.02
N GLY A 10 -3.97 -13.94 -25.60
CA GLY A 10 -4.70 -12.68 -25.72
C GLY A 10 -4.75 -12.02 -24.32
N SER A 11 -3.81 -11.11 -24.05
CA SER A 11 -4.00 -9.80 -23.37
C SER A 11 -4.70 -9.68 -22.00
N ALA A 12 -3.93 -9.29 -20.97
CA ALA A 12 -4.44 -8.51 -19.83
C ALA A 12 -3.38 -7.45 -19.43
N GLY A 13 -3.73 -6.18 -19.66
CA GLY A 13 -2.85 -5.03 -19.45
C GLY A 13 -2.80 -4.54 -18.01
N SER A 14 -1.59 -4.32 -17.50
CA SER A 14 -1.32 -3.52 -16.31
C SER A 14 -1.10 -2.06 -16.74
N ARG A 15 -2.13 -1.22 -16.62
CA ARG A 15 -2.02 0.23 -16.80
C ARG A 15 -1.48 0.87 -15.52
N ARG A 16 -0.20 1.27 -15.54
CA ARG A 16 0.30 2.36 -14.69
C ARG A 16 -0.02 3.69 -15.40
N PRO A 17 -0.53 4.72 -14.73
CA PRO A 17 -0.67 6.03 -15.36
C PRO A 17 0.70 6.69 -15.50
N GLN A 18 1.18 6.78 -16.74
CA GLN A 18 2.21 7.75 -17.14
C GLN A 18 1.52 9.10 -17.36
N ILE A 19 1.97 10.11 -16.62
CA ILE A 19 1.59 11.49 -16.80
C ILE A 19 2.17 11.96 -18.14
N VAL A 20 1.30 12.27 -19.09
CA VAL A 20 1.63 12.99 -20.33
C VAL A 20 1.15 14.42 -20.17
N ALA A 21 2.08 15.36 -20.14
CA ALA A 21 1.85 16.72 -20.61
C ALA A 21 3.18 17.31 -21.07
N ARG A 22 3.44 17.23 -22.38
CA ARG A 22 4.37 18.13 -23.07
C ARG A 22 3.53 18.73 -24.19
N ASN A 23 3.37 20.05 -24.13
CA ASN A 23 2.57 20.93 -24.99
C ASN A 23 1.22 21.36 -24.38
N SER A 24 1.29 22.35 -23.48
CA SER A 24 0.29 23.41 -23.43
C SER A 24 0.99 24.72 -23.79
N TYR A 25 0.75 25.18 -25.01
CA TYR A 25 1.02 26.54 -25.42
C TYR A 25 0.01 27.41 -24.66
N VAL A 26 0.47 28.08 -23.61
CA VAL A 26 -0.32 29.10 -22.90
C VAL A 26 0.22 30.44 -23.37
N ASP A 27 -0.66 31.20 -24.00
CA ASP A 27 -0.43 32.54 -24.51
C ASP A 27 -0.26 33.51 -23.34
N GLU A 28 0.99 33.90 -23.05
CA GLU A 28 1.36 34.80 -21.95
C GLU A 28 1.19 36.30 -22.29
N THR A 29 0.40 36.66 -23.31
CA THR A 29 0.17 38.07 -23.66
C THR A 29 -1.07 38.71 -23.02
N LEU A 30 -1.76 38.01 -22.12
CA LEU A 30 -3.04 38.46 -21.55
C LEU A 30 -2.98 39.07 -20.13
N PHE A 31 -1.80 39.18 -19.51
CA PHE A 31 -1.65 39.95 -18.26
C PHE A 31 -0.34 40.76 -18.27
N GLY A 32 -0.44 42.03 -18.64
CA GLY A 32 0.57 43.04 -18.25
C GLY A 32 0.65 43.13 -16.71
N CYS A 33 1.70 43.67 -16.08
CA CYS A 33 2.68 44.61 -16.58
C CYS A 33 3.88 44.67 -15.59
N SER A 34 5.04 45.09 -16.12
CA SER A 34 6.02 45.98 -15.46
C SER A 34 6.87 45.42 -14.30
N THR A 35 8.17 45.22 -14.55
CA THR A 35 9.19 46.23 -14.24
C THR A 35 10.61 45.71 -14.54
N ARG A 36 11.37 46.57 -15.23
CA ARG A 36 12.84 46.75 -15.21
C ARG A 36 13.75 45.53 -15.44
N SER A 37 14.46 45.59 -16.55
CA SER A 37 15.82 45.07 -16.71
C SER A 37 16.61 46.02 -17.65
N PRO A 38 17.91 45.79 -17.93
CA PRO A 38 19.01 46.53 -17.32
C PRO A 38 19.84 47.35 -18.32
N LYS A 39 20.78 48.13 -17.78
CA LYS A 39 21.88 48.78 -18.51
C LYS A 39 22.80 47.75 -19.19
N ALA A 40 23.21 48.02 -20.43
CA ALA A 40 24.58 47.81 -20.92
C ALA A 40 24.83 48.58 -22.25
N CYS A 41 26.04 49.17 -22.35
CA CYS A 41 26.88 49.49 -23.53
C CYS A 41 26.21 49.87 -24.88
N GLY A 42 26.67 50.85 -25.67
CA GLY A 42 27.95 51.56 -25.78
C GLY A 42 28.05 52.16 -27.19
N SER A 43 29.09 52.99 -27.38
CA SER A 43 29.66 53.53 -28.63
C SER A 43 28.81 54.42 -29.56
N SER A 44 29.17 55.70 -29.65
CA SER A 44 29.95 56.26 -30.78
C SER A 44 30.00 57.80 -30.68
N GLY A 45 31.20 58.39 -30.64
CA GLY A 45 31.41 59.80 -31.01
C GLY A 45 31.30 60.01 -32.54
N PRO A 46 31.73 61.14 -33.14
CA PRO A 46 32.61 62.17 -32.56
C PRO A 46 32.30 63.64 -32.97
N ALA A 47 33.21 64.52 -32.54
CA ALA A 47 33.70 65.74 -33.22
C ALA A 47 32.99 67.09 -33.01
N GLY A 48 33.66 67.95 -32.23
CA GLY A 48 34.42 69.07 -32.82
C GLY A 48 33.75 70.45 -32.89
N SER A 49 34.24 71.41 -32.09
CA SER A 49 35.01 72.58 -32.58
C SER A 49 35.09 73.68 -31.52
N ALA A 50 36.25 74.33 -31.51
CA ALA A 50 36.68 75.36 -30.59
C ALA A 50 36.18 76.77 -31.00
N SER A 51 36.06 77.69 -30.00
CA SER A 51 36.52 79.11 -29.93
C SER A 51 36.55 80.03 -31.20
N PRO A 52 36.71 81.38 -31.12
CA PRO A 52 36.99 82.27 -29.97
C PRO A 52 36.36 83.71 -30.00
N CYS A 53 36.71 84.51 -28.98
CA CYS A 53 37.16 85.92 -28.97
C CYS A 53 36.27 87.18 -29.27
N ARG A 54 36.48 88.16 -28.35
CA ARG A 54 36.71 89.63 -28.51
C ARG A 54 35.58 90.60 -28.95
N GLY A 55 35.53 91.74 -28.23
CA GLY A 55 35.32 93.07 -28.83
C GLY A 55 34.45 94.07 -28.05
N SER A 56 35.06 94.96 -27.26
CA SER A 56 34.58 96.35 -27.02
C SER A 56 34.74 97.19 -28.32
N PRO A 57 34.30 98.47 -28.48
CA PRO A 57 33.88 99.47 -27.47
C PRO A 57 32.70 100.38 -27.89
N ALA A 58 32.23 101.28 -27.00
CA ALA A 58 31.59 102.52 -27.43
C ALA A 58 31.84 103.65 -26.42
N ALA A 59 32.46 104.71 -26.93
CA ALA A 59 32.82 105.93 -26.24
C ALA A 59 31.59 106.85 -26.10
N ALA A 60 31.44 107.49 -24.93
CA ALA A 60 30.62 108.67 -24.78
C ALA A 60 31.53 109.83 -24.37
N LYS A 61 31.83 110.69 -25.35
CA LYS A 61 32.40 112.03 -25.13
C LYS A 61 31.23 112.94 -24.76
N THR A 62 31.18 113.42 -23.52
CA THR A 62 30.32 114.57 -23.16
C THR A 62 31.17 115.82 -23.17
N ALA A 63 30.78 116.73 -24.05
CA ALA A 63 31.34 118.04 -24.27
C ALA A 63 31.14 118.95 -23.05
N SER A 64 32.13 119.81 -22.84
CA SER A 64 32.15 120.92 -21.90
C SER A 64 30.97 121.88 -22.12
N PRO A 65 30.21 122.23 -21.07
CA PRO A 65 29.43 123.45 -21.10
C PRO A 65 30.27 124.61 -20.56
N ILE A 66 30.27 125.69 -21.34
CA ILE A 66 30.66 127.04 -20.93
C ILE A 66 29.74 127.42 -19.77
N GLY A 67 30.27 127.38 -18.54
CA GLY A 67 29.59 127.80 -17.33
C GLY A 67 29.83 129.28 -17.08
N LEU A 68 28.80 130.09 -17.33
CA LEU A 68 28.71 131.47 -16.84
C LEU A 68 28.30 131.45 -15.36
N GLY A 69 29.16 132.04 -14.52
CA GLY A 69 28.72 132.85 -13.38
C GLY A 69 28.99 132.29 -11.98
N ARG A 70 30.02 132.81 -11.30
CA ARG A 70 29.91 133.68 -10.10
C ARG A 70 31.29 133.88 -9.47
N GLY A 71 31.77 135.13 -9.46
CA GLY A 71 33.05 135.53 -8.89
C GLY A 71 33.76 136.47 -9.86
N GLY A 72 33.68 137.78 -9.64
CA GLY A 72 34.13 138.82 -10.57
C GLY A 72 35.65 138.84 -10.82
N ALA A 73 36.13 137.97 -11.69
CA ALA A 73 37.46 138.04 -12.30
C ALA A 73 37.35 137.75 -13.81
N VAL A 74 37.49 138.79 -14.63
CA VAL A 74 37.57 138.67 -16.09
C VAL A 74 39.00 138.23 -16.45
N VAL A 75 39.15 137.01 -16.94
CA VAL A 75 40.42 136.48 -17.45
C VAL A 75 40.47 136.74 -18.96
N LEU A 76 41.16 137.79 -19.39
CA LEU A 76 41.48 138.00 -20.80
C LEU A 76 42.50 136.93 -21.25
N SER A 77 42.12 136.09 -22.21
CA SER A 77 43.01 135.06 -22.77
C SER A 77 44.07 135.69 -23.68
N LYS A 78 45.27 135.10 -23.70
CA LYS A 78 46.40 135.59 -24.52
C LYS A 78 46.02 135.79 -25.99
N ALA A 79 45.21 134.88 -26.52
CA ALA A 79 44.68 134.96 -27.88
C ALA A 79 43.78 136.18 -28.14
N HIS A 80 43.07 136.69 -27.13
CA HIS A 80 42.25 137.90 -27.26
C HIS A 80 43.10 139.18 -27.22
N LEU A 81 44.17 139.17 -26.43
CA LEU A 81 45.19 140.22 -26.39
C LEU A 81 45.98 140.28 -27.71
N ASP A 82 46.37 139.13 -28.25
CA ASP A 82 47.09 139.00 -29.53
C ASP A 82 46.19 139.42 -30.71
N ARG A 83 44.87 139.18 -30.64
CA ARG A 83 43.90 139.61 -31.66
C ARG A 83 43.67 141.13 -31.63
N MET A 84 43.73 141.78 -30.47
CA MET A 84 43.68 143.26 -30.38
C MET A 84 44.98 143.93 -30.85
N MET A 85 46.11 143.22 -30.83
CA MET A 85 47.41 143.72 -31.28
C MET A 85 47.69 143.51 -32.78
N GLN A 86 46.89 142.71 -33.48
CA GLN A 86 47.09 142.44 -34.91
C GLN A 86 46.42 143.52 -35.77
N LYS A 87 47.24 144.25 -36.53
CA LYS A 87 46.81 145.23 -37.54
C LYS A 87 46.09 144.50 -38.68
N SER A 88 44.84 144.86 -38.96
CA SER A 88 44.05 144.28 -40.06
C SER A 88 44.72 144.58 -41.42
N PRO A 89 45.05 143.57 -42.24
CA PRO A 89 45.42 143.80 -43.63
C PRO A 89 44.18 144.09 -44.47
N VAL A 90 44.27 145.06 -45.38
CA VAL A 90 43.19 145.42 -46.32
C VAL A 90 43.28 144.49 -47.53
N LEU A 91 42.28 143.61 -47.70
CA LEU A 91 42.13 142.67 -48.83
C LEU A 91 41.41 143.37 -50.01
N THR A 92 41.83 143.06 -51.24
CA THR A 92 41.32 143.65 -52.49
C THR A 92 39.96 143.05 -52.90
N PRO A 93 39.13 143.78 -53.68
CA PRO A 93 37.73 143.40 -53.94
C PRO A 93 37.54 142.09 -54.74
N GLU A 94 38.50 141.68 -55.56
CA GLU A 94 38.38 140.47 -56.40
C GLU A 94 38.44 139.16 -55.60
N GLU A 95 39.18 139.13 -54.48
CA GLU A 95 39.27 137.95 -53.62
C GLU A 95 37.99 137.72 -52.80
N GLN A 96 37.17 138.77 -52.61
CA GLN A 96 35.90 138.69 -51.87
C GLN A 96 34.79 138.02 -52.67
N GLU A 97 34.77 138.16 -54.01
CA GLU A 97 33.73 137.57 -54.85
C GLU A 97 33.97 136.06 -55.09
N ALA A 98 35.23 135.65 -55.23
CA ALA A 98 35.60 134.23 -55.33
C ALA A 98 35.21 133.46 -54.06
N ALA A 99 35.49 134.03 -52.88
CA ALA A 99 35.13 133.43 -51.60
C ALA A 99 33.61 133.27 -51.41
N ARG A 100 32.79 134.20 -51.95
CA ARG A 100 31.33 134.11 -51.90
C ARG A 100 30.79 132.98 -52.77
N ARG A 101 31.28 132.84 -54.01
CA ARG A 101 30.85 131.76 -54.91
C ARG A 101 31.23 130.38 -54.39
N GLU A 102 32.41 130.24 -53.79
CA GLU A 102 32.81 128.98 -53.14
C GLU A 102 31.96 128.67 -51.90
N ALA A 103 31.55 129.68 -51.12
CA ALA A 103 30.68 129.50 -49.97
C ALA A 103 29.26 129.05 -50.38
N GLU A 104 28.70 129.63 -51.45
CA GLU A 104 27.38 129.26 -51.98
C GLU A 104 27.36 127.81 -52.50
N ALA A 105 28.38 127.41 -53.27
CA ALA A 105 28.49 126.04 -53.78
C ALA A 105 28.63 124.99 -52.66
N ARG A 106 29.36 125.31 -51.59
CA ARG A 106 29.46 124.42 -50.41
C ARG A 106 28.12 124.28 -49.68
N LEU A 107 27.40 125.38 -49.54
CA LEU A 107 26.11 125.40 -48.85
C LEU A 107 25.04 124.60 -49.62
N GLU A 108 25.05 124.63 -50.95
CA GLU A 108 24.18 123.79 -51.79
C GLU A 108 24.50 122.30 -51.69
N GLN A 109 25.80 121.92 -51.66
CA GLN A 109 26.22 120.53 -51.47
C GLN A 109 25.79 119.98 -50.10
N GLU A 110 25.98 120.77 -49.03
CA GLU A 110 25.56 120.39 -47.67
C GLU A 110 24.04 120.21 -47.57
N LEU A 111 23.25 121.06 -48.24
CA LEU A 111 21.79 120.92 -48.27
C LEU A 111 21.31 119.69 -49.05
N ALA A 112 22.01 119.29 -50.11
CA ALA A 112 21.70 118.08 -50.87
C ALA A 112 21.99 116.80 -50.06
N GLU A 113 23.13 116.75 -49.37
CA GLU A 113 23.50 115.62 -48.50
C GLU A 113 22.55 115.49 -47.30
N ALA A 114 22.15 116.61 -46.69
CA ALA A 114 21.18 116.61 -45.58
C ALA A 114 19.80 116.08 -46.00
N LYS A 115 19.36 116.39 -47.24
CA LYS A 115 18.09 115.86 -47.80
C LYS A 115 18.18 114.36 -48.09
N ALA A 116 19.29 113.87 -48.65
CA ALA A 116 19.51 112.45 -48.90
C ALA A 116 19.56 111.64 -47.60
N ALA A 117 20.21 112.16 -46.55
CA ALA A 117 20.29 111.51 -45.25
C ALA A 117 18.93 111.42 -44.55
N ARG A 118 18.04 112.42 -44.70
CA ARG A 118 16.66 112.35 -44.20
C ARG A 118 15.84 111.30 -44.94
N ALA A 119 15.88 111.30 -46.27
CA ALA A 119 15.16 110.32 -47.09
C ALA A 119 15.58 108.86 -46.77
N ALA A 120 16.87 108.61 -46.52
CA ALA A 120 17.36 107.30 -46.13
C ALA A 120 16.84 106.85 -44.74
N ARG A 121 16.71 107.77 -43.79
CA ARG A 121 16.14 107.48 -42.45
C ARG A 121 14.65 107.18 -42.54
N ASP A 122 13.91 107.96 -43.31
CA ASP A 122 12.48 107.77 -43.48
C ASP A 122 12.17 106.45 -44.21
N ALA A 123 12.98 106.08 -45.21
CA ALA A 123 12.88 104.78 -45.88
C ALA A 123 13.18 103.60 -44.93
N ALA A 124 14.21 103.71 -44.08
CA ALA A 124 14.53 102.67 -43.10
C ALA A 124 13.44 102.52 -42.02
N ALA A 125 12.82 103.62 -41.59
CA ALA A 125 11.69 103.60 -40.66
C ALA A 125 10.46 102.93 -41.29
N ALA A 126 10.14 103.27 -42.54
CA ALA A 126 9.05 102.66 -43.29
C ALA A 126 9.28 101.15 -43.54
N GLU A 127 10.51 100.73 -43.81
CA GLU A 127 10.85 99.31 -43.97
C GLU A 127 10.70 98.52 -42.65
N ALA A 128 11.07 99.12 -41.52
CA ALA A 128 10.90 98.50 -40.20
C ALA A 128 9.42 98.33 -39.81
N GLU A 129 8.58 99.31 -40.13
CA GLU A 129 7.12 99.22 -39.93
C GLU A 129 6.48 98.20 -40.89
N ALA A 130 6.90 98.17 -42.16
CA ALA A 130 6.45 97.17 -43.11
C ALA A 130 6.81 95.74 -42.68
N ARG A 131 8.02 95.52 -42.13
CA ARG A 131 8.43 94.21 -41.56
C ARG A 131 7.63 93.81 -40.31
N ARG A 132 7.20 94.77 -39.48
CA ARG A 132 6.32 94.50 -38.32
C ARG A 132 4.87 94.23 -38.70
N ALA A 133 4.41 94.80 -39.81
CA ALA A 133 3.06 94.61 -40.34
C ALA A 133 2.90 93.32 -41.17
N GLN A 134 3.98 92.59 -41.45
CA GLN A 134 3.90 91.29 -42.12
C GLN A 134 3.18 90.26 -41.22
N PRO A 135 2.19 89.52 -41.75
CA PRO A 135 1.52 88.47 -41.00
C PRO A 135 2.53 87.38 -40.62
N LYS A 136 2.52 86.99 -39.34
CA LYS A 136 3.42 85.96 -38.80
C LYS A 136 3.25 84.65 -39.56
N THR A 137 4.35 83.95 -39.78
CA THR A 137 4.36 82.66 -40.49
C THR A 137 3.69 81.55 -39.65
N GLU A 138 3.16 80.51 -40.30
CA GLU A 138 2.46 79.39 -39.62
C GLU A 138 3.34 78.70 -38.57
N MET A 139 4.65 78.58 -38.84
CA MET A 139 5.63 78.04 -37.89
C MET A 139 5.82 78.92 -36.66
N GLU A 140 5.71 80.24 -36.80
CA GLU A 140 5.79 81.18 -35.69
C GLU A 140 4.51 81.12 -34.84
N LEU A 141 3.35 80.95 -35.46
CA LEU A 141 2.08 80.77 -34.76
C LEU A 141 2.05 79.46 -33.95
N LEU A 142 2.58 78.36 -34.50
CA LEU A 142 2.73 77.10 -33.76
C LEU A 142 3.66 77.25 -32.55
N ARG A 143 4.82 77.90 -32.73
CA ARG A 143 5.73 78.21 -31.63
C ARG A 143 5.10 79.11 -30.57
N GLU A 144 4.26 80.07 -30.96
CA GLU A 144 3.52 80.90 -30.01
C GLU A 144 2.46 80.10 -29.24
N ARG A 145 1.78 79.15 -29.88
CA ARG A 145 0.83 78.25 -29.22
C ARG A 145 1.52 77.35 -28.21
N GLU A 146 2.61 76.69 -28.61
CA GLU A 146 3.43 75.87 -27.71
C GLU A 146 3.96 76.68 -26.53
N ARG A 147 4.47 77.89 -26.79
CA ARG A 147 4.90 78.81 -25.72
C ARG A 147 3.75 79.15 -24.78
N ARG A 148 2.55 79.44 -25.29
CA ARG A 148 1.37 79.71 -24.46
C ARG A 148 0.94 78.49 -23.66
N GLU A 149 0.98 77.29 -24.23
CA GLU A 149 0.69 76.05 -23.53
C GLU A 149 1.70 75.77 -22.42
N VAL A 150 2.99 76.01 -22.67
CA VAL A 150 4.05 75.88 -21.66
C VAL A 150 3.85 76.89 -20.54
N ILE A 151 3.54 78.15 -20.87
CA ILE A 151 3.24 79.19 -19.88
C ILE A 151 1.99 78.82 -19.07
N SER A 152 0.93 78.32 -19.72
CA SER A 152 -0.29 77.87 -19.07
C SER A 152 -0.04 76.69 -18.13
N LYS A 153 0.72 75.68 -18.58
CA LYS A 153 1.15 74.53 -17.75
C LYS A 153 2.00 74.98 -16.56
N ALA A 154 2.91 75.94 -16.76
CA ALA A 154 3.72 76.50 -15.69
C ALA A 154 2.86 77.28 -14.68
N GLN A 155 1.87 78.04 -15.15
CA GLN A 155 0.90 78.72 -14.29
C GLN A 155 0.05 77.72 -13.50
N LEU A 156 -0.40 76.64 -14.12
CA LEU A 156 -1.13 75.56 -13.44
C LEU A 156 -0.27 74.86 -12.40
N ALA A 157 1.00 74.55 -12.70
CA ALA A 157 1.92 73.96 -11.73
C ALA A 157 2.15 74.87 -10.51
N LEU A 158 2.29 76.18 -10.72
CA LEU A 158 2.37 77.16 -9.63
C LEU A 158 1.08 77.22 -8.79
N LEU A 159 -0.09 77.03 -9.41
CA LEU A 159 -1.36 76.92 -8.69
C LEU A 159 -1.44 75.61 -7.90
N GLU A 160 -1.01 74.48 -8.46
CA GLU A 160 -0.95 73.18 -7.77
C GLU A 160 -0.02 73.18 -6.56
N GLU A 161 1.00 74.05 -6.54
CA GLU A 161 1.88 74.21 -5.39
C GLU A 161 1.21 74.93 -4.21
N LYS A 162 0.12 75.68 -4.44
CA LYS A 162 -0.62 76.34 -3.35
C LYS A 162 -1.21 75.30 -2.41
N GLU A 163 -1.11 75.55 -1.11
CA GLU A 163 -1.51 74.60 -0.07
C GLU A 163 -2.99 74.17 -0.18
N GLU A 164 -3.89 75.09 -0.51
CA GLU A 164 -5.32 74.82 -0.65
C GLU A 164 -5.60 73.81 -1.78
N ILE A 165 -4.89 73.94 -2.91
CA ILE A 165 -5.02 73.04 -4.05
C ILE A 165 -4.37 71.69 -3.73
N ARG A 166 -3.24 71.66 -2.99
CA ARG A 166 -2.68 70.40 -2.47
C ARG A 166 -3.66 69.67 -1.54
N ARG A 167 -4.34 70.40 -0.64
CA ARG A 167 -5.38 69.82 0.24
C ARG A 167 -6.57 69.31 -0.58
N MET A 168 -7.01 70.05 -1.59
CA MET A 168 -8.06 69.59 -2.51
C MET A 168 -7.66 68.32 -3.27
N ASN A 169 -6.41 68.24 -3.75
CA ASN A 169 -5.86 67.05 -4.39
C ASN A 169 -5.80 65.85 -3.43
N GLN A 170 -5.52 66.07 -2.14
CA GLN A 170 -5.61 65.02 -1.12
C GLN A 170 -7.05 64.51 -0.96
N PHE A 171 -8.05 65.39 -0.93
CA PHE A 171 -9.46 64.97 -0.88
C PHE A 171 -9.87 64.21 -2.15
N ILE A 172 -9.46 64.65 -3.34
CA ILE A 172 -9.73 63.94 -4.59
C ILE A 172 -9.11 62.54 -4.57
N LEU A 173 -7.86 62.42 -4.11
CA LEU A 173 -7.20 61.12 -3.98
C LEU A 173 -7.93 60.23 -2.98
N HIS A 174 -8.32 60.77 -1.83
CA HIS A 174 -9.07 60.04 -0.81
C HIS A 174 -10.42 59.54 -1.36
N SER A 175 -11.19 60.40 -2.05
CA SER A 175 -12.46 60.01 -2.67
C SER A 175 -12.29 58.93 -3.73
N LYS A 176 -11.22 59.00 -4.54
CA LYS A 176 -10.89 57.92 -5.49
C LYS A 176 -10.58 56.61 -4.78
N CYS A 177 -9.77 56.66 -3.72
CA CYS A 177 -9.46 55.48 -2.92
C CYS A 177 -10.70 54.88 -2.24
N MET A 178 -11.62 55.71 -1.74
CA MET A 178 -12.90 55.25 -1.18
C MET A 178 -13.77 54.58 -2.24
N ALA A 179 -13.92 55.18 -3.42
CA ALA A 179 -14.67 54.58 -4.52
C ALA A 179 -14.08 53.23 -4.96
N THR A 180 -12.75 53.12 -5.07
CA THR A 180 -12.09 51.84 -5.38
C THR A 180 -12.27 50.82 -4.26
N ARG A 181 -12.25 51.25 -2.99
CA ARG A 181 -12.48 50.38 -1.84
C ARG A 181 -13.91 49.81 -1.85
N ASP A 182 -14.90 50.64 -2.14
CA ASP A 182 -16.30 50.20 -2.19
C ASP A 182 -16.52 49.17 -3.32
N LEU A 183 -15.89 49.39 -4.48
CA LEU A 183 -15.86 48.40 -5.57
C LEU A 183 -15.22 47.08 -5.11
N GLN A 184 -14.05 47.13 -4.45
CA GLN A 184 -13.38 45.93 -3.94
C GLN A 184 -14.20 45.19 -2.87
N VAL A 185 -14.91 45.92 -2.01
CA VAL A 185 -15.79 45.31 -1.00
C VAL A 185 -16.96 44.60 -1.67
N ALA A 186 -17.57 45.22 -2.69
CA ALA A 186 -18.64 44.61 -3.47
C ALA A 186 -18.16 43.36 -4.23
N GLU A 187 -17.00 43.44 -4.91
CA GLU A 187 -16.37 42.30 -5.59
C GLU A 187 -16.07 41.16 -4.62
N LYS A 188 -15.51 41.47 -3.44
CA LYS A 188 -15.21 40.47 -2.41
C LYS A 188 -16.48 39.81 -1.86
N ALA A 189 -17.58 40.57 -1.72
CA ALA A 189 -18.85 40.01 -1.30
C ALA A 189 -19.39 39.01 -2.34
N VAL A 190 -19.34 39.36 -3.63
CA VAL A 190 -19.73 38.44 -4.71
C VAL A 190 -18.84 37.19 -4.74
N ALA A 191 -17.53 37.35 -4.61
CA ALA A 191 -16.59 36.23 -4.55
C ALA A 191 -16.87 35.29 -3.37
N HIS A 192 -17.25 35.83 -2.21
CA HIS A 192 -17.63 35.03 -1.05
C HIS A 192 -18.94 34.24 -1.28
N VAL A 193 -19.93 34.85 -1.94
CA VAL A 193 -21.18 34.15 -2.30
C VAL A 193 -20.88 33.00 -3.27
N GLN A 194 -20.08 33.25 -4.30
CA GLN A 194 -19.67 32.23 -5.27
C GLN A 194 -18.91 31.07 -4.60
N ALA A 195 -17.94 31.39 -3.72
CA ALA A 195 -17.23 30.37 -2.96
C ALA A 195 -18.17 29.52 -2.09
N ALA A 196 -19.15 30.14 -1.42
CA ALA A 196 -20.14 29.40 -0.63
C ALA A 196 -21.05 28.51 -1.50
N GLU A 197 -21.40 28.93 -2.72
CA GLU A 197 -22.14 28.10 -3.66
C GLU A 197 -21.31 26.91 -4.16
N GLU A 198 -20.02 27.12 -4.46
CA GLU A 198 -19.10 26.05 -4.84
C GLU A 198 -18.90 25.04 -3.70
N GLU A 199 -18.72 25.51 -2.46
CA GLU A 199 -18.66 24.65 -1.28
C GLU A 199 -19.92 23.79 -1.14
N ARG A 200 -21.11 24.37 -1.36
CA ARG A 200 -22.38 23.61 -1.34
C ARG A 200 -22.41 22.53 -2.42
N ARG A 201 -22.00 22.84 -3.66
CA ARG A 201 -21.92 21.85 -4.75
C ARG A 201 -20.95 20.72 -4.41
N VAL A 202 -19.79 21.04 -3.84
CA VAL A 202 -18.80 20.03 -3.43
C VAL A 202 -19.37 19.13 -2.33
N VAL A 203 -20.11 19.68 -1.37
CA VAL A 203 -20.78 18.89 -0.32
C VAL A 203 -21.84 17.96 -0.92
N GLU A 204 -22.67 18.46 -1.84
CA GLU A 204 -23.68 17.65 -2.55
C GLU A 204 -23.04 16.50 -3.33
N ASP A 205 -21.95 16.77 -4.06
CA ASP A 205 -21.19 15.75 -4.79
C ASP A 205 -20.57 14.71 -3.85
N MET A 206 -20.04 15.14 -2.70
CA MET A 206 -19.49 14.24 -1.68
C MET A 206 -20.58 13.35 -1.07
N GLU A 207 -21.77 13.88 -0.81
CA GLU A 207 -22.91 13.11 -0.34
C GLU A 207 -23.42 12.12 -1.39
N ALA A 208 -23.48 12.52 -2.65
CA ALA A 208 -23.84 11.63 -3.76
C ALA A 208 -22.84 10.46 -3.87
N ARG A 209 -21.53 10.75 -3.81
CA ARG A 209 -20.48 9.71 -3.80
C ARG A 209 -20.60 8.79 -2.59
N ARG A 210 -20.91 9.34 -1.41
CA ARG A 210 -21.15 8.55 -0.20
C ARG A 210 -22.35 7.62 -0.37
N LYS A 211 -23.47 8.11 -0.89
CA LYS A 211 -24.68 7.31 -1.15
C LYS A 211 -24.40 6.19 -2.15
N ALA A 212 -23.76 6.50 -3.27
CA ALA A 212 -23.37 5.48 -4.26
C ALA A 212 -22.45 4.41 -3.65
N ALA A 213 -21.48 4.80 -2.81
CA ALA A 213 -20.62 3.84 -2.13
C ALA A 213 -21.38 2.93 -1.14
N LEU A 214 -22.43 3.45 -0.48
CA LEU A 214 -23.29 2.64 0.37
C LEU A 214 -24.14 1.67 -0.44
N GLU A 215 -24.72 2.14 -1.55
CA GLU A 215 -25.50 1.31 -2.49
C GLU A 215 -24.65 0.15 -3.05
N ASP A 216 -23.42 0.43 -3.50
CA ASP A 216 -22.47 -0.60 -3.95
C ASP A 216 -22.19 -1.66 -2.87
N MET A 217 -22.09 -1.24 -1.61
CA MET A 217 -21.84 -2.15 -0.49
C MET A 217 -23.07 -3.00 -0.19
N GLU A 218 -24.27 -2.40 -0.19
CA GLU A 218 -25.53 -3.12 -0.06
C GLU A 218 -25.72 -4.15 -1.19
N GLU A 219 -25.39 -3.80 -2.43
CA GLU A 219 -25.46 -4.73 -3.56
C GLU A 219 -24.54 -5.93 -3.38
N ARG A 220 -23.30 -5.70 -2.92
CA ARG A 220 -22.36 -6.78 -2.59
C ARG A 220 -22.85 -7.66 -1.45
N GLU A 221 -23.51 -7.09 -0.45
CA GLU A 221 -24.11 -7.87 0.64
C GLU A 221 -25.31 -8.69 0.16
N ARG A 222 -26.18 -8.10 -0.68
CA ARG A 222 -27.30 -8.81 -1.33
C ARG A 222 -26.79 -9.98 -2.18
N GLN A 223 -25.73 -9.79 -2.96
CA GLN A 223 -25.10 -10.85 -3.74
C GLN A 223 -24.57 -11.98 -2.85
N ARG A 224 -23.81 -11.64 -1.79
CA ARG A 224 -23.32 -12.62 -0.81
C ARG A 224 -24.47 -13.38 -0.12
N ALA A 225 -25.55 -12.70 0.24
CA ALA A 225 -26.72 -13.34 0.82
C ALA A 225 -27.43 -14.30 -0.17
N LEU A 226 -27.50 -13.93 -1.46
CA LEU A 226 -28.04 -14.80 -2.50
C LEU A 226 -27.16 -16.04 -2.73
N GLU A 227 -25.84 -15.87 -2.74
CA GLU A 227 -24.89 -16.98 -2.83
C GLU A 227 -25.00 -17.93 -1.63
N GLN A 228 -25.12 -17.40 -0.41
CA GLN A 228 -25.36 -18.19 0.79
C GLN A 228 -26.67 -18.97 0.71
N LYS A 229 -27.75 -18.34 0.23
CA LYS A 229 -29.04 -19.03 0.01
C LYS A 229 -28.90 -20.15 -1.02
N LYS A 230 -28.21 -19.91 -2.13
CA LYS A 230 -27.93 -20.94 -3.16
C LYS A 230 -27.12 -22.09 -2.56
N GLY A 231 -26.07 -21.78 -1.81
CA GLY A 231 -25.26 -22.80 -1.12
C GLY A 231 -26.07 -23.61 -0.11
N ALA A 232 -26.96 -22.97 0.66
CA ALA A 232 -27.86 -23.64 1.58
C ALA A 232 -28.83 -24.59 0.85
N LEU A 233 -29.40 -24.17 -0.28
CA LEU A 233 -30.26 -25.03 -1.11
C LEU A 233 -29.49 -26.25 -1.63
N THR A 234 -28.28 -26.09 -2.16
CA THR A 234 -27.45 -27.22 -2.61
C THR A 234 -27.17 -28.21 -1.46
N ILE A 235 -26.95 -27.72 -0.24
CA ILE A 235 -26.73 -28.60 0.93
C ILE A 235 -27.99 -29.36 1.30
N LEU A 236 -29.16 -28.71 1.23
CA LEU A 236 -30.45 -29.37 1.46
C LEU A 236 -30.70 -30.46 0.41
N ASP A 237 -30.40 -30.19 -0.87
CA ASP A 237 -30.51 -31.18 -1.94
C ASP A 237 -29.57 -32.37 -1.70
N GLN A 238 -28.31 -32.12 -1.33
CA GLN A 238 -27.35 -33.18 -0.98
C GLN A 238 -27.79 -34.00 0.24
N LEU A 239 -28.42 -33.36 1.23
CA LEU A 239 -28.94 -34.07 2.41
C LEU A 239 -30.11 -34.97 2.03
N ALA A 240 -31.02 -34.47 1.19
CA ALA A 240 -32.14 -35.25 0.67
C ALA A 240 -31.65 -36.45 -0.16
N GLU A 241 -30.65 -36.27 -1.03
CA GLU A 241 -30.02 -37.38 -1.76
C GLU A 241 -29.39 -38.42 -0.83
N ARG A 242 -28.68 -37.97 0.22
CA ARG A 242 -28.10 -38.88 1.23
C ARG A 242 -29.17 -39.61 2.03
N GLU A 243 -30.28 -38.96 2.35
CA GLU A 243 -31.43 -39.59 3.01
C GLU A 243 -32.07 -40.66 2.13
N GLN A 244 -32.27 -40.37 0.85
CA GLN A 244 -32.74 -41.35 -0.13
C GLN A 244 -31.76 -42.53 -0.25
N GLY A 245 -30.45 -42.26 -0.31
CA GLY A 245 -29.42 -43.29 -0.33
C GLY A 245 -29.42 -44.17 0.92
N ARG A 246 -29.61 -43.58 2.11
CA ARG A 246 -29.77 -44.33 3.37
C ARG A 246 -31.02 -45.20 3.34
N ALA A 247 -32.16 -44.64 2.95
CA ALA A 247 -33.42 -45.37 2.83
C ALA A 247 -33.29 -46.57 1.86
N ALA A 248 -32.67 -46.37 0.70
CA ALA A 248 -32.42 -47.44 -0.27
C ALA A 248 -31.50 -48.54 0.28
N SER A 249 -30.45 -48.18 1.04
CA SER A 249 -29.56 -49.16 1.69
C SER A 249 -30.30 -49.96 2.78
N ASP A 250 -31.15 -49.30 3.57
CA ASP A 250 -31.95 -49.96 4.60
C ASP A 250 -33.00 -50.89 3.98
N GLU A 251 -33.62 -50.50 2.87
CA GLU A 251 -34.50 -51.37 2.08
C GLU A 251 -33.74 -52.58 1.51
N ALA A 252 -32.54 -52.39 0.97
CA ALA A 252 -31.71 -53.50 0.48
C ALA A 252 -31.36 -54.48 1.61
N ARG A 253 -30.92 -53.99 2.78
CA ARG A 253 -30.65 -54.85 3.95
C ARG A 253 -31.90 -55.57 4.44
N ARG A 254 -33.07 -54.92 4.38
CA ARG A 254 -34.36 -55.57 4.70
C ARG A 254 -34.65 -56.72 3.74
N ARG A 255 -34.49 -56.52 2.44
CA ARG A 255 -34.66 -57.57 1.42
C ARG A 255 -33.68 -58.72 1.63
N GLU A 256 -32.39 -58.42 1.84
CA GLU A 256 -31.36 -59.43 2.15
C GLU A 256 -31.69 -60.20 3.43
N GLY A 257 -32.16 -59.50 4.47
CA GLY A 257 -32.60 -60.11 5.73
C GLY A 257 -33.82 -61.02 5.56
N GLU A 258 -34.79 -60.64 4.73
CA GLU A 258 -35.95 -61.48 4.39
C GLU A 258 -35.55 -62.71 3.58
N GLU A 259 -34.65 -62.56 2.59
CA GLU A 259 -34.10 -63.69 1.84
C GLU A 259 -33.33 -64.65 2.74
N MET A 260 -32.51 -64.12 3.65
CA MET A 260 -31.77 -64.93 4.61
C MET A 260 -32.71 -65.68 5.55
N LYS A 261 -33.78 -65.04 6.03
CA LYS A 261 -34.83 -65.71 6.84
C LYS A 261 -35.50 -66.85 6.07
N ARG A 262 -35.85 -66.63 4.79
CA ARG A 262 -36.43 -67.68 3.93
C ARG A 262 -35.47 -68.85 3.74
N ARG A 263 -34.19 -68.59 3.51
CA ARG A 263 -33.15 -69.64 3.41
C ARG A 263 -33.01 -70.43 4.70
N ILE A 264 -33.01 -69.75 5.85
CA ILE A 264 -32.96 -70.41 7.17
C ILE A 264 -34.20 -71.27 7.40
N GLN A 265 -35.39 -70.80 7.01
CA GLN A 265 -36.64 -71.58 7.11
C GLN A 265 -36.57 -72.84 6.24
N ALA A 266 -36.15 -72.72 4.99
CA ALA A 266 -35.99 -73.87 4.10
C ALA A 266 -35.00 -74.92 4.66
N LEU A 267 -33.84 -74.46 5.17
CA LEU A 267 -32.87 -75.37 5.81
C LEU A 267 -33.44 -76.05 7.06
N LYS A 268 -34.20 -75.34 7.89
CA LYS A 268 -34.86 -75.92 9.06
C LYS A 268 -35.90 -76.97 8.67
N GLU A 269 -36.69 -76.71 7.63
CA GLU A 269 -37.66 -77.68 7.11
C GLU A 269 -36.97 -78.93 6.54
N GLU A 270 -35.84 -78.76 5.84
CA GLU A 270 -35.02 -79.89 5.35
C GLU A 270 -34.41 -80.71 6.51
N GLU A 271 -33.91 -80.04 7.56
CA GLU A 271 -33.40 -80.73 8.76
C GLU A 271 -34.51 -81.49 9.48
N GLN A 272 -35.70 -80.90 9.63
CA GLN A 272 -36.86 -81.56 10.21
C GLN A 272 -37.24 -82.82 9.42
N ARG A 273 -37.30 -82.74 8.08
CA ARG A 273 -37.57 -83.91 7.23
C ARG A 273 -36.52 -84.99 7.40
N ARG A 274 -35.23 -84.64 7.46
CA ARG A 274 -34.14 -85.60 7.71
C ARG A 274 -34.24 -86.25 9.09
N GLU A 275 -34.66 -85.51 10.11
CA GLU A 275 -34.90 -86.07 11.43
C GLU A 275 -36.09 -87.02 11.46
N GLU A 276 -37.18 -86.68 10.76
CA GLU A 276 -38.35 -87.54 10.61
C GLU A 276 -38.01 -88.84 9.87
N GLU A 277 -37.27 -88.74 8.75
CA GLU A 277 -36.75 -89.90 8.01
C GLU A 277 -35.84 -90.78 8.87
N ARG A 278 -34.94 -90.18 9.66
CA ARG A 278 -34.09 -90.91 10.61
C ARG A 278 -34.90 -91.61 11.70
N LYS A 279 -35.91 -90.95 12.26
CA LYS A 279 -36.82 -91.54 13.26
C LYS A 279 -37.62 -92.69 12.65
N ALA A 280 -38.14 -92.54 11.43
CA ALA A 280 -38.85 -93.58 10.71
C ALA A 280 -37.95 -94.78 10.40
N ALA A 281 -36.72 -94.55 9.93
CA ALA A 281 -35.74 -95.60 9.70
C ALA A 281 -35.33 -96.32 11.00
N ALA A 282 -35.14 -95.58 12.09
CA ALA A 282 -34.85 -96.16 13.41
C ALA A 282 -36.02 -97.00 13.94
N ALA A 283 -37.27 -96.53 13.75
CA ALA A 283 -38.46 -97.28 14.13
C ALA A 283 -38.63 -98.56 13.31
N ALA A 284 -38.39 -98.51 11.99
CA ALA A 284 -38.42 -99.69 11.12
C ALA A 284 -37.36 -100.73 11.54
N LEU A 285 -36.13 -100.28 11.83
CA LEU A 285 -35.07 -101.17 12.35
C LEU A 285 -35.45 -101.80 13.70
N MET A 286 -36.06 -101.03 14.61
CA MET A 286 -36.54 -101.58 15.89
C MET A 286 -37.65 -102.62 15.68
N GLU A 287 -38.55 -102.41 14.72
CA GLU A 287 -39.59 -103.38 14.39
C GLU A 287 -39.00 -104.67 13.80
N GLU A 288 -37.99 -104.58 12.93
CA GLU A 288 -37.26 -105.72 12.40
C GLU A 288 -36.55 -106.52 13.51
N VAL A 289 -35.87 -105.82 14.43
CA VAL A 289 -35.23 -106.45 15.59
C VAL A 289 -36.27 -107.11 16.52
N ALA A 290 -37.41 -106.47 16.74
CA ALA A 290 -38.50 -107.03 17.54
C ALA A 290 -39.08 -108.31 16.89
N ARG A 291 -39.28 -108.32 15.57
CA ARG A 291 -39.70 -109.50 14.81
C ARG A 291 -38.68 -110.64 14.92
N GLY A 292 -37.38 -110.35 14.70
CA GLY A 292 -36.32 -111.34 14.85
C GLY A 292 -36.21 -111.92 16.27
N ASN A 293 -36.40 -111.09 17.30
CA ASN A 293 -36.42 -111.54 18.69
C ASN A 293 -37.64 -112.42 19.00
N ALA A 294 -38.82 -112.10 18.44
CA ALA A 294 -40.03 -112.91 18.59
C ALA A 294 -39.85 -114.29 17.93
N GLU A 295 -39.30 -114.34 16.71
CA GLU A 295 -38.98 -115.60 16.02
C GLU A 295 -37.97 -116.46 16.81
N LEU A 296 -36.94 -115.83 17.40
CA LEU A 296 -35.98 -116.52 18.24
C LEU A 296 -36.62 -117.07 19.53
N ALA A 297 -37.55 -116.32 20.13
CA ALA A 297 -38.29 -116.77 21.31
C ALA A 297 -39.18 -117.98 21.00
N GLU A 298 -39.88 -117.97 19.85
CA GLU A 298 -40.68 -119.10 19.39
C GLU A 298 -39.82 -120.34 19.11
N ARG A 299 -38.66 -120.19 18.44
CA ARG A 299 -37.71 -121.30 18.26
C ARG A 299 -37.23 -121.90 19.59
N LYS A 300 -36.92 -121.05 20.58
CA LYS A 300 -36.52 -121.51 21.92
C LYS A 300 -37.67 -122.23 22.65
N ARG A 301 -38.92 -121.79 22.47
CA ARG A 301 -40.11 -122.48 23.02
C ARG A 301 -40.27 -123.88 22.42
N GLN A 302 -40.14 -124.00 21.09
CA GLN A 302 -40.21 -125.28 20.39
C GLN A 302 -39.10 -126.24 20.84
N GLN A 303 -37.86 -125.75 21.00
CA GLN A 303 -36.75 -126.55 21.53
C GLN A 303 -36.99 -127.02 22.97
N ARG A 304 -37.58 -126.18 23.82
CA ARG A 304 -37.95 -126.57 25.20
C ARG A 304 -39.06 -127.61 25.23
N ALA A 305 -40.06 -127.49 24.37
CA ALA A 305 -41.13 -128.47 24.27
C ALA A 305 -40.59 -129.85 23.83
N ALA A 306 -39.71 -129.87 22.82
CA ALA A 306 -39.02 -131.10 22.38
C ALA A 306 -38.18 -131.73 23.51
N ALA A 307 -37.43 -130.92 24.27
CA ALA A 307 -36.65 -131.43 25.41
C ALA A 307 -37.55 -132.04 26.51
N VAL A 308 -38.71 -131.44 26.79
CA VAL A 308 -39.68 -132.00 27.75
C VAL A 308 -40.27 -133.33 27.26
N GLU A 309 -40.55 -133.45 25.96
CA GLU A 309 -41.02 -134.70 25.35
C GLU A 309 -39.95 -135.81 25.42
N GLU A 310 -38.68 -135.47 25.17
CA GLU A 310 -37.54 -136.39 25.33
C GLU A 310 -37.37 -136.82 26.80
N ASP A 311 -37.46 -135.89 27.75
CA ASP A 311 -37.39 -136.18 29.19
C ASP A 311 -38.53 -137.11 29.63
N HIS A 312 -39.74 -136.94 29.09
CA HIS A 312 -40.86 -137.85 29.35
C HIS A 312 -40.62 -139.26 28.82
N GLN A 313 -40.02 -139.40 27.62
CA GLN A 313 -39.66 -140.70 27.06
C GLN A 313 -38.55 -141.39 27.87
N ILE A 314 -37.57 -140.63 28.37
CA ILE A 314 -36.52 -141.12 29.26
C ILE A 314 -37.13 -141.58 30.59
N ALA A 315 -38.06 -140.82 31.17
CA ALA A 315 -38.73 -141.18 32.42
C ALA A 315 -39.59 -142.45 32.31
N GLU A 316 -40.30 -142.63 31.18
CA GLU A 316 -41.06 -143.85 30.88
C GLU A 316 -40.13 -145.07 30.75
N TYR A 317 -38.99 -144.92 30.07
CA TYR A 317 -37.98 -145.97 29.94
C TYR A 317 -37.36 -146.35 31.29
N ILE A 318 -37.02 -145.36 32.12
CA ILE A 318 -36.49 -145.57 33.48
C ILE A 318 -37.53 -146.29 34.36
N ARG A 319 -38.82 -145.88 34.32
CA ARG A 319 -39.88 -146.59 35.06
C ARG A 319 -40.03 -148.06 34.66
N GLN A 320 -39.85 -148.39 33.39
CA GLN A 320 -39.93 -149.77 32.90
C GLN A 320 -38.69 -150.58 33.26
N ARG A 321 -37.50 -149.96 33.26
CA ARG A 321 -36.25 -150.59 33.73
C ARG A 321 -36.29 -150.83 35.24
N ASP A 322 -36.70 -149.85 36.02
CA ASP A 322 -36.69 -149.92 37.49
C ASP A 322 -37.70 -150.96 38.01
N LYS A 323 -38.82 -151.20 37.32
CA LYS A 323 -39.74 -152.33 37.63
C LYS A 323 -39.08 -153.70 37.41
N ARG A 324 -38.29 -153.86 36.36
CA ARG A 324 -37.53 -155.09 36.08
C ARG A 324 -36.37 -155.28 37.05
N GLU A 325 -35.76 -154.19 37.53
CA GLU A 325 -34.71 -154.23 38.55
C GLU A 325 -35.26 -154.45 39.97
N GLN A 326 -36.45 -153.96 40.30
CA GLN A 326 -37.12 -154.22 41.59
C GLN A 326 -37.44 -155.71 41.78
N GLU A 327 -37.93 -156.39 40.74
CA GLU A 327 -38.18 -157.84 40.77
C GLU A 327 -36.88 -158.66 40.95
N LEU A 328 -35.75 -158.21 40.38
CA LEU A 328 -34.41 -158.81 40.57
C LEU A 328 -33.75 -158.42 41.91
N ALA A 329 -34.08 -157.26 42.47
CA ALA A 329 -33.54 -156.76 43.73
C ALA A 329 -34.20 -157.42 44.95
N GLU A 330 -35.49 -157.75 44.90
CA GLU A 330 -36.16 -158.49 45.97
C GLU A 330 -35.61 -159.93 46.14
N GLU A 331 -35.08 -160.53 45.07
CA GLU A 331 -34.36 -161.80 45.13
C GLU A 331 -32.92 -161.66 45.68
N ARG A 332 -32.26 -160.52 45.42
CA ARG A 332 -30.88 -160.23 45.88
C ARG A 332 -30.81 -159.66 47.30
N GLU A 333 -31.83 -158.93 47.75
CA GLU A 333 -31.90 -158.37 49.11
C GLU A 333 -32.07 -159.43 50.21
N ARG A 334 -32.67 -160.59 49.92
CA ARG A 334 -32.70 -161.73 50.85
C ARG A 334 -31.31 -162.36 51.03
N ALA A 335 -30.37 -162.14 50.11
CA ALA A 335 -28.98 -162.62 50.16
C ALA A 335 -27.95 -161.54 50.61
N ALA A 336 -28.26 -160.24 50.45
CA ALA A 336 -27.37 -159.13 50.82
C ALA A 336 -27.46 -158.72 52.30
N LYS A 337 -28.62 -158.92 52.96
CA LYS A 337 -28.80 -158.66 54.40
C LYS A 337 -27.93 -159.54 55.32
N ALA A 338 -27.32 -160.60 54.77
CA ALA A 338 -26.34 -161.44 55.47
C ALA A 338 -24.87 -161.01 55.24
N LYS A 339 -24.57 -160.09 54.32
CA LYS A 339 -23.20 -159.74 53.91
C LYS A 339 -22.84 -158.25 54.04
N GLU A 340 -23.78 -157.38 54.40
CA GLU A 340 -23.54 -155.93 54.58
C GLU A 340 -22.99 -155.53 55.96
N LEU A 341 -22.78 -156.47 56.89
CA LEU A 341 -22.12 -156.17 58.17
C LEU A 341 -20.58 -156.19 58.12
N GLU A 342 -19.94 -156.47 56.98
CA GLU A 342 -18.45 -156.56 56.92
C GLU A 342 -17.71 -155.61 55.95
N VAL A 343 -18.36 -154.82 55.08
CA VAL A 343 -17.62 -154.04 54.04
C VAL A 343 -17.96 -152.53 54.02
N ALA A 344 -18.36 -151.96 55.15
CA ALA A 344 -18.49 -150.50 55.32
C ALA A 344 -17.18 -149.79 55.75
N ARG A 345 -16.07 -150.54 55.94
CA ARG A 345 -14.82 -150.00 56.53
C ARG A 345 -13.70 -149.66 55.54
N LEU A 346 -13.86 -149.91 54.23
CA LEU A 346 -12.78 -149.75 53.22
C LEU A 346 -13.19 -148.95 51.97
N ARG A 347 -13.87 -147.80 52.14
CA ARG A 347 -14.11 -146.82 51.05
C ARG A 347 -13.71 -145.38 51.38
N ALA A 348 -13.15 -145.12 52.57
CA ALA A 348 -12.75 -143.78 52.99
C ALA A 348 -11.29 -143.39 52.60
N MET A 349 -10.60 -144.15 51.73
CA MET A 349 -9.16 -143.97 51.47
C MET A 349 -8.79 -143.64 50.00
N GLN A 350 -9.74 -143.48 49.08
CA GLN A 350 -9.44 -143.32 47.64
C GLN A 350 -9.94 -142.01 46.99
N GLU A 351 -10.10 -140.93 47.77
CA GLU A 351 -10.48 -139.61 47.22
C GLU A 351 -9.30 -138.63 47.00
N LYS A 352 -8.05 -139.09 47.18
CA LYS A 352 -6.85 -138.22 47.10
C LYS A 352 -6.02 -138.32 45.81
N ILE A 353 -6.49 -138.97 44.75
CA ILE A 353 -5.65 -139.24 43.55
C ILE A 353 -6.09 -138.48 42.27
N ILE A 354 -7.23 -137.79 42.25
CA ILE A 354 -7.73 -137.15 41.00
C ILE A 354 -7.26 -135.68 40.82
N ASP A 355 -6.43 -135.13 41.69
CA ASP A 355 -5.97 -133.72 41.63
C ASP A 355 -4.76 -133.43 40.70
N ASN A 356 -4.29 -134.38 39.90
CA ASN A 356 -3.04 -134.23 39.13
C ASN A 356 -3.20 -133.86 37.64
N ARG A 357 -4.32 -133.27 37.21
CA ARG A 357 -4.49 -132.82 35.81
C ARG A 357 -4.57 -131.31 35.60
N ALA A 358 -4.41 -130.51 36.66
CA ALA A 358 -4.45 -129.04 36.61
C ALA A 358 -3.10 -128.34 36.30
N ALA A 359 -2.01 -129.09 36.08
CA ALA A 359 -0.66 -128.51 35.99
C ALA A 359 -0.16 -128.18 34.57
N ILE A 360 -0.86 -128.56 33.49
CA ILE A 360 -0.34 -128.40 32.11
C ILE A 360 -0.88 -127.15 31.38
N ASP A 361 -1.98 -126.54 31.83
CA ASP A 361 -2.55 -125.34 31.17
C ASP A 361 -2.05 -124.00 31.74
N GLU A 362 -1.41 -123.99 32.92
CA GLU A 362 -0.94 -122.74 33.54
C GLU A 362 0.33 -122.17 32.89
N ALA A 363 1.11 -122.99 32.19
CA ALA A 363 2.38 -122.59 31.58
C ALA A 363 2.24 -121.95 30.18
N ARG A 364 1.10 -122.16 29.49
CA ARG A 364 0.84 -121.60 28.15
C ARG A 364 0.24 -120.19 28.21
N ALA A 365 -0.51 -119.86 29.27
CA ALA A 365 -1.15 -118.55 29.44
C ALA A 365 -0.17 -117.41 29.74
N LYS A 366 0.93 -117.67 30.45
CA LYS A 366 1.88 -116.64 30.91
C LYS A 366 2.76 -116.07 29.78
N ARG A 367 3.14 -116.88 28.78
CA ARG A 367 3.96 -116.41 27.63
C ARG A 367 3.19 -115.54 26.63
N TYR A 368 1.88 -115.76 26.47
CA TYR A 368 1.04 -114.97 25.56
C TYR A 368 0.72 -113.58 26.15
N GLN A 369 0.66 -113.47 27.49
CA GLN A 369 0.48 -112.20 28.21
C GLN A 369 1.73 -111.32 28.11
N ASP A 370 2.93 -111.89 28.29
CA ASP A 370 4.19 -111.15 28.22
C ASP A 370 4.49 -110.58 26.81
N GLU A 371 4.19 -111.33 25.73
CA GLU A 371 4.39 -110.88 24.35
C GLU A 371 3.40 -109.75 23.97
N HIS A 372 2.17 -109.79 24.48
CA HIS A 372 1.15 -108.76 24.25
C HIS A 372 1.51 -107.46 25.00
N GLU A 373 1.97 -107.57 26.25
CA GLU A 373 2.38 -106.41 27.04
C GLU A 373 3.59 -105.68 26.45
N MET A 374 4.57 -106.42 25.90
CA MET A 374 5.73 -105.81 25.24
C MET A 374 5.37 -105.11 23.93
N ALA A 375 4.42 -105.67 23.17
CA ALA A 375 3.94 -105.06 21.93
C ALA A 375 3.10 -103.79 22.19
N GLU A 376 2.29 -103.78 23.25
CA GLU A 376 1.50 -102.60 23.65
C GLU A 376 2.39 -101.46 24.18
N ARG A 377 3.40 -101.77 25.00
CA ARG A 377 4.36 -100.76 25.47
C ARG A 377 5.13 -100.09 24.33
N ARG A 378 5.49 -100.86 23.29
CA ARG A 378 6.14 -100.31 22.08
C ARG A 378 5.22 -99.39 21.29
N LYS A 379 3.95 -99.79 21.07
CA LYS A 379 2.96 -98.95 20.38
C LYS A 379 2.66 -97.65 21.15
N VAL A 380 2.50 -97.73 22.47
CA VAL A 380 2.28 -96.54 23.31
C VAL A 380 3.49 -95.60 23.29
N ALA A 381 4.72 -96.15 23.31
CA ALA A 381 5.94 -95.34 23.20
C ALA A 381 6.09 -94.66 21.83
N GLU A 382 5.77 -95.36 20.74
CA GLU A 382 5.79 -94.80 19.38
C GLU A 382 4.71 -93.73 19.17
N GLU A 383 3.50 -93.93 19.70
CA GLU A 383 2.43 -92.93 19.67
C GLU A 383 2.75 -91.70 20.52
N ALA A 384 3.36 -91.89 21.70
CA ALA A 384 3.83 -90.79 22.54
C ALA A 384 4.93 -89.99 21.82
N ALA A 385 5.92 -90.65 21.20
CA ALA A 385 6.98 -90.00 20.45
C ALA A 385 6.44 -89.21 19.23
N ARG A 386 5.43 -89.75 18.52
CA ARG A 386 4.77 -89.03 17.42
C ARG A 386 3.99 -87.80 17.90
N ARG A 387 3.30 -87.90 19.04
CA ARG A 387 2.60 -86.76 19.66
C ARG A 387 3.59 -85.68 20.11
N GLU A 388 4.70 -86.05 20.72
CA GLU A 388 5.75 -85.09 21.09
C GLU A 388 6.40 -84.44 19.87
N ALA A 389 6.65 -85.18 18.79
CA ALA A 389 7.17 -84.61 17.54
C ALA A 389 6.19 -83.59 16.94
N MET A 390 4.90 -83.95 16.84
CA MET A 390 3.86 -83.03 16.37
C MET A 390 3.72 -81.79 17.27
N GLN A 391 3.84 -81.94 18.59
CA GLN A 391 3.82 -80.81 19.52
C GLN A 391 5.04 -79.89 19.34
N ARG A 392 6.25 -80.45 19.17
CA ARG A 392 7.47 -79.67 18.88
C ARG A 392 7.34 -78.90 17.57
N ASP A 393 6.78 -79.50 16.52
CA ASP A 393 6.57 -78.84 15.23
C ASP A 393 5.53 -77.69 15.32
N LEU A 394 4.47 -77.88 16.11
CA LEU A 394 3.48 -76.84 16.38
C LEU A 394 4.07 -75.69 17.21
N GLU A 395 4.92 -75.99 18.19
CA GLU A 395 5.62 -74.98 18.99
C GLU A 395 6.62 -74.19 18.13
N ALA A 396 7.41 -74.86 17.30
CA ALA A 396 8.31 -74.22 16.34
C ALA A 396 7.54 -73.30 15.39
N SER A 397 6.44 -73.78 14.79
CA SER A 397 5.59 -72.98 13.91
C SER A 397 4.98 -71.76 14.62
N ARG A 398 4.61 -71.89 15.91
CA ARG A 398 4.11 -70.76 16.72
C ARG A 398 5.20 -69.73 16.98
N VAL A 399 6.43 -70.17 17.29
CA VAL A 399 7.57 -69.27 17.50
C VAL A 399 7.91 -68.53 16.21
N GLU A 400 7.92 -69.20 15.06
CA GLU A 400 8.13 -68.58 13.75
C GLU A 400 7.03 -67.56 13.40
N GLN A 401 5.76 -67.89 13.65
CA GLN A 401 4.65 -66.95 13.45
C GLN A 401 4.74 -65.72 14.36
N LEU A 402 5.15 -65.91 15.62
CA LEU A 402 5.36 -64.80 16.56
C LEU A 402 6.55 -63.93 16.12
N ALA A 403 7.65 -64.54 15.68
CA ALA A 403 8.81 -63.83 15.17
C ALA A 403 8.49 -63.04 13.89
N TRP A 404 7.74 -63.64 12.96
CA TRP A 404 7.28 -62.98 11.74
C TRP A 404 6.35 -61.79 12.04
N LYS A 405 5.38 -61.96 12.96
CA LYS A 405 4.51 -60.86 13.41
C LYS A 405 5.30 -59.76 14.13
N ALA A 406 6.31 -60.12 14.91
CA ALA A 406 7.19 -59.16 15.57
C ALA A 406 8.03 -58.37 14.56
N ALA A 407 8.57 -59.04 13.53
CA ALA A 407 9.32 -58.39 12.45
C ALA A 407 8.44 -57.42 11.65
N GLN A 408 7.21 -57.82 11.29
CA GLN A 408 6.25 -56.95 10.61
C GLN A 408 5.86 -55.73 11.44
N ARG A 409 5.68 -55.89 12.76
CA ARG A 409 5.44 -54.76 13.67
C ARG A 409 6.66 -53.83 13.76
N ALA A 410 7.86 -54.37 13.88
CA ALA A 410 9.08 -53.58 13.91
C ALA A 410 9.31 -52.79 12.61
N GLU A 411 8.96 -53.37 11.46
CA GLU A 411 9.01 -52.69 10.16
C GLU A 411 7.97 -51.56 10.07
N ALA A 412 6.75 -51.79 10.55
CA ALA A 412 5.71 -50.76 10.63
C ALA A 412 6.12 -49.61 11.57
N ASP A 413 6.61 -49.93 12.77
CA ASP A 413 7.09 -48.93 13.75
C ASP A 413 8.27 -48.11 13.19
N ALA A 414 9.17 -48.75 12.43
CA ALA A 414 10.29 -48.07 11.77
C ALA A 414 9.80 -47.14 10.64
N ALA A 415 8.80 -47.55 9.86
CA ALA A 415 8.18 -46.72 8.85
C ALA A 415 7.47 -45.49 9.47
N GLU A 416 6.70 -45.70 10.54
CA GLU A 416 6.04 -44.63 11.29
C GLU A 416 7.07 -43.66 11.90
N ALA A 417 8.15 -44.16 12.49
CA ALA A 417 9.23 -43.33 13.01
C ALA A 417 9.88 -42.48 11.92
N ALA A 418 10.11 -43.03 10.72
CA ALA A 418 10.65 -42.30 9.59
C ALA A 418 9.69 -41.22 9.07
N GLU A 419 8.38 -41.48 9.03
CA GLU A 419 7.37 -40.48 8.68
C GLU A 419 7.28 -39.36 9.71
N VAL A 420 7.29 -39.69 11.01
CA VAL A 420 7.31 -38.70 12.08
C VAL A 420 8.57 -37.82 11.99
N GLN A 421 9.74 -38.40 11.71
CA GLN A 421 10.97 -37.64 11.48
C GLN A 421 10.86 -36.71 10.27
N ARG A 422 10.27 -37.17 9.17
CA ARG A 422 10.04 -36.35 7.97
C ARG A 422 9.11 -35.17 8.27
N ILE A 423 8.01 -35.42 9.00
CA ILE A 423 7.07 -34.38 9.43
C ILE A 423 7.76 -33.37 10.35
N ARG A 424 8.56 -33.84 11.31
CA ARG A 424 9.36 -32.95 12.19
C ARG A 424 10.35 -32.10 11.38
N ALA A 425 11.01 -32.66 10.37
CA ALA A 425 11.94 -31.92 9.52
C ALA A 425 11.22 -30.85 8.68
N VAL A 426 10.01 -31.13 8.18
CA VAL A 426 9.19 -30.14 7.46
C VAL A 426 8.74 -29.02 8.41
N LYS A 427 8.26 -29.35 9.60
CA LYS A 427 7.87 -28.36 10.61
C LYS A 427 9.05 -27.47 11.04
N ALA A 428 10.21 -28.06 11.31
CA ALA A 428 11.41 -27.30 11.65
C ALA A 428 11.85 -26.35 10.52
N ARG A 429 11.69 -26.76 9.25
CA ARG A 429 11.93 -25.88 8.09
C ARG A 429 10.92 -24.74 8.00
N GLN A 430 9.64 -25.00 8.29
CA GLN A 430 8.61 -23.97 8.33
C GLN A 430 8.88 -22.96 9.44
N GLU A 431 9.16 -23.43 10.66
CA GLU A 431 9.51 -22.59 11.80
C GLU A 431 10.75 -21.73 11.51
N ALA A 432 11.79 -22.29 10.88
CA ALA A 432 12.97 -21.53 10.46
C ALA A 432 12.62 -20.44 9.43
N GLN A 433 11.78 -20.75 8.44
CA GLN A 433 11.33 -19.76 7.44
C GLN A 433 10.48 -18.65 8.05
N GLU A 434 9.58 -18.99 8.99
CA GLU A 434 8.78 -18.01 9.72
C GLU A 434 9.66 -17.10 10.57
N HIS A 435 10.64 -17.66 11.27
CA HIS A 435 11.59 -16.89 12.07
C HIS A 435 12.49 -15.98 11.21
N GLU A 436 12.98 -16.45 10.06
CA GLU A 436 13.71 -15.62 9.09
C GLU A 436 12.83 -14.50 8.53
N ALA A 437 11.56 -14.79 8.22
CA ALA A 437 10.61 -13.79 7.75
C ALA A 437 10.31 -12.74 8.84
N GLU A 438 10.20 -13.15 10.10
CA GLU A 438 10.00 -12.26 11.25
C GLU A 438 11.21 -11.34 11.45
N ILE A 439 12.44 -11.89 11.43
CA ILE A 439 13.67 -11.09 11.48
C ILE A 439 13.71 -10.09 10.33
N ALA A 440 13.42 -10.51 9.09
CA ALA A 440 13.40 -9.62 7.94
C ALA A 440 12.35 -8.49 8.10
N ARG A 441 11.20 -8.79 8.71
CA ARG A 441 10.16 -7.81 9.03
C ARG A 441 10.65 -6.78 10.05
N LEU A 442 11.28 -7.24 11.13
CA LEU A 442 11.85 -6.37 12.17
C LEU A 442 12.98 -5.50 11.62
N GLU A 443 13.85 -6.05 10.77
CA GLU A 443 14.88 -5.29 10.08
C GLU A 443 14.28 -4.23 9.15
N ALA A 444 13.25 -4.57 8.38
CA ALA A 444 12.56 -3.62 7.50
C ALA A 444 11.94 -2.47 8.30
N GLN A 445 11.32 -2.77 9.45
CA GLN A 445 10.81 -1.76 10.38
C GLN A 445 11.93 -0.89 10.94
N ARG A 446 13.06 -1.48 11.37
CA ARG A 446 14.23 -0.74 11.86
C ARG A 446 14.81 0.18 10.80
N ARG A 447 14.94 -0.28 9.55
CA ARG A 447 15.37 0.54 8.40
C ARG A 447 14.38 1.66 8.10
N HIS A 448 13.08 1.41 8.26
CA HIS A 448 12.05 2.44 8.12
C HIS A 448 12.15 3.50 9.23
N GLN A 449 12.28 3.09 10.50
CA GLN A 449 12.51 3.99 11.63
C GLN A 449 13.75 4.85 11.43
N GLN A 450 14.87 4.25 11.00
CA GLN A 450 16.11 5.00 10.69
C GLN A 450 15.91 6.03 9.57
N ARG A 451 15.12 5.71 8.54
CA ARG A 451 14.78 6.68 7.47
C ARG A 451 13.93 7.83 8.01
N LEU A 452 12.96 7.55 8.87
CA LEU A 452 12.14 8.60 9.50
C LEU A 452 12.98 9.51 10.39
N LEU A 453 13.89 8.94 11.19
CA LEU A 453 14.81 9.73 12.02
C LEU A 453 15.69 10.63 11.14
N LYS A 454 16.28 10.11 10.07
CA LYS A 454 17.05 10.92 9.10
C LYS A 454 16.21 12.04 8.50
N GLN A 455 14.98 11.76 8.08
CA GLN A 455 14.07 12.79 7.56
C GLN A 455 13.72 13.86 8.62
N MET A 456 13.56 13.46 9.88
CA MET A 456 13.33 14.41 10.98
C MET A 456 14.55 15.29 11.22
N ASP A 457 15.75 14.72 11.20
CA ASP A 457 17.01 15.43 11.37
C ASP A 457 17.27 16.39 10.21
N GLU A 458 17.11 15.95 8.96
CA GLU A 458 17.18 16.80 7.76
C GLU A 458 16.18 17.97 7.84
N ARG A 459 14.94 17.71 8.28
CA ARG A 459 13.93 18.75 8.45
C ARG A 459 14.28 19.72 9.59
N ARG A 460 14.89 19.23 10.67
CA ARG A 460 15.39 20.07 11.77
C ARG A 460 16.54 20.94 11.31
N GLU A 461 17.49 20.39 10.57
CA GLU A 461 18.61 21.13 9.98
C GLU A 461 18.11 22.21 9.02
N MET A 462 17.19 21.89 8.12
CA MET A 462 16.60 22.87 7.20
C MET A 462 15.90 24.01 7.93
N LYS A 463 15.16 23.72 9.00
CA LYS A 463 14.57 24.76 9.87
C LYS A 463 15.63 25.57 10.61
N GLY A 464 16.70 24.92 11.06
CA GLY A 464 17.86 25.57 11.67
C GLY A 464 18.51 26.57 10.71
N ARG A 465 18.86 26.12 9.50
CA ARG A 465 19.42 26.96 8.43
C ARG A 465 18.52 28.13 8.07
N ALA A 466 17.22 27.90 7.87
CA ALA A 466 16.29 28.99 7.59
C ALA A 466 16.22 30.03 8.73
N ARG A 467 16.34 29.58 9.98
CA ARG A 467 16.40 30.48 11.14
C ARG A 467 17.72 31.25 11.19
N GLU A 468 18.84 30.60 10.89
CA GLU A 468 20.15 31.23 10.81
C GLU A 468 20.19 32.27 9.67
N GLU A 469 19.62 31.97 8.51
CA GLU A 469 19.46 32.88 7.38
C GLU A 469 18.63 34.11 7.77
N LEU A 470 17.48 33.91 8.42
CA LEU A 470 16.65 35.02 8.92
C LEU A 470 17.41 35.90 9.93
N VAL A 471 18.16 35.29 10.85
CA VAL A 471 18.98 36.03 11.81
C VAL A 471 20.12 36.76 11.11
N ALA A 472 20.75 36.15 10.10
CA ALA A 472 21.80 36.75 9.31
C ALA A 472 21.28 37.93 8.47
N GLU A 473 20.10 37.81 7.86
CA GLU A 473 19.41 38.93 7.20
C GLU A 473 19.09 40.04 8.19
N GLY A 474 18.60 39.70 9.38
CA GLY A 474 18.38 40.66 10.46
C GLY A 474 19.65 41.38 10.90
N ARG A 475 20.80 40.69 10.96
CA ARG A 475 22.11 41.30 11.24
C ARG A 475 22.54 42.23 10.10
N ARG A 476 22.46 41.78 8.84
CA ARG A 476 22.79 42.61 7.66
C ARG A 476 21.97 43.91 7.62
N ILE A 477 20.68 43.85 7.98
CA ILE A 477 19.82 45.03 8.05
C ILE A 477 20.29 45.98 9.16
N LYS A 478 20.69 45.45 10.33
CA LYS A 478 21.25 46.27 11.42
C LYS A 478 22.56 46.91 11.02
N ASP A 479 23.47 46.14 10.42
CA ASP A 479 24.77 46.64 9.96
C ASP A 479 24.58 47.76 8.92
N GLN A 480 23.67 47.60 7.95
CA GLN A 480 23.31 48.65 6.98
C GLN A 480 22.75 49.91 7.64
N LEU A 481 21.88 49.76 8.64
CA LEU A 481 21.33 50.90 9.38
C LEU A 481 22.40 51.61 10.22
N GLU A 482 23.37 50.87 10.76
CA GLU A 482 24.50 51.44 11.49
C GLU A 482 25.45 52.19 10.56
N GLU A 483 25.75 51.63 9.38
CA GLU A 483 26.51 52.31 8.32
C GLU A 483 25.82 53.60 7.86
N GLU A 484 24.51 53.57 7.58
CA GLU A 484 23.74 54.76 7.20
C GLU A 484 23.76 55.83 8.30
N ARG A 485 23.64 55.43 9.57
CA ARG A 485 23.74 56.35 10.72
C ARG A 485 25.12 56.99 10.82
N ALA A 486 26.19 56.19 10.69
CA ALA A 486 27.56 56.70 10.73
C ALA A 486 27.81 57.70 9.58
N LEU A 487 27.25 57.44 8.40
CA LEU A 487 27.35 58.31 7.23
C LEU A 487 26.60 59.64 7.46
N LEU A 488 25.39 59.59 8.04
CA LEU A 488 24.63 60.78 8.42
C LEU A 488 25.33 61.60 9.52
N GLU A 489 25.95 60.95 10.50
CA GLU A 489 26.75 61.62 11.52
C GLU A 489 27.99 62.29 10.93
N ALA A 490 28.69 61.64 10.00
CA ALA A 490 29.82 62.23 9.29
C ALA A 490 29.39 63.46 8.46
N VAL A 491 28.27 63.39 7.74
CA VAL A 491 27.72 64.54 7.01
C VAL A 491 27.32 65.67 7.96
N LYS A 492 26.70 65.35 9.10
CA LYS A 492 26.36 66.33 10.13
C LYS A 492 27.61 67.05 10.66
N GLN A 493 28.71 66.32 10.90
CA GLN A 493 29.97 66.92 11.34
C GLN A 493 30.58 67.84 10.26
N LEU A 494 30.56 67.43 8.99
CA LEU A 494 31.01 68.28 7.87
C LEU A 494 30.18 69.57 7.78
N LYS A 495 28.86 69.49 7.95
CA LYS A 495 27.99 70.68 7.95
C LYS A 495 28.19 71.58 9.15
N LEU A 496 28.48 71.04 10.32
CA LEU A 496 28.87 71.84 11.48
C LEU A 496 30.19 72.56 11.24
N GLN A 497 31.18 71.90 10.64
CA GLN A 497 32.46 72.52 10.25
C GLN A 497 32.30 73.61 9.18
N GLU A 498 31.44 73.40 8.18
CA GLU A 498 31.08 74.43 7.19
C GLU A 498 30.47 75.67 7.86
N LEU A 499 29.57 75.49 8.83
CA LEU A 499 28.94 76.58 9.58
C LEU A 499 29.93 77.31 10.49
N GLU A 500 30.90 76.59 11.06
CA GLU A 500 32.00 77.18 11.82
C GLU A 500 32.93 78.01 10.93
N ALA A 501 33.29 77.50 9.74
CA ALA A 501 34.10 78.22 8.76
C ALA A 501 33.39 79.47 8.21
N ALA A 502 32.05 79.43 8.10
CA ALA A 502 31.22 80.58 7.74
C ALA A 502 31.05 81.62 8.88
N GLY A 503 31.61 81.37 10.07
CA GLY A 503 31.60 82.32 11.19
C GLY A 503 30.30 82.34 12.00
N VAL A 504 29.46 81.31 11.93
CA VAL A 504 28.16 81.27 12.63
C VAL A 504 28.35 81.07 14.16
N PRO A 505 27.76 81.94 15.01
CA PRO A 505 27.86 81.84 16.47
C PRO A 505 27.30 80.52 17.04
N LYS A 506 27.92 80.03 18.14
CA LYS A 506 27.57 78.76 18.84
C LYS A 506 26.07 78.58 19.14
N LYS A 507 25.38 79.67 19.47
CA LYS A 507 23.95 79.66 19.82
C LYS A 507 23.05 79.07 18.70
N TYR A 508 23.41 79.29 17.44
CA TYR A 508 22.60 78.87 16.29
C TYR A 508 22.98 77.50 15.72
N ARG A 509 24.14 76.94 16.10
CA ARG A 509 24.58 75.58 15.72
C ARG A 509 24.21 74.49 16.73
N ALA A 510 23.94 74.86 17.98
CA ALA A 510 23.62 73.92 19.07
C ALA A 510 22.42 73.00 18.76
N GLN A 511 21.43 73.48 17.99
CA GLN A 511 20.29 72.64 17.58
C GLN A 511 20.69 71.56 16.57
N LEU A 512 21.56 71.88 15.60
CA LEU A 512 22.07 70.89 14.65
C LEU A 512 22.99 69.88 15.36
N GLU A 513 23.77 70.34 16.33
CA GLU A 513 24.68 69.53 17.15
C GLU A 513 23.93 68.53 18.05
N THR A 514 22.76 68.90 18.58
CA THR A 514 21.89 68.02 19.39
C THR A 514 20.92 67.19 18.56
N MET A 515 20.76 67.47 17.26
CA MET A 515 19.89 66.69 16.38
C MET A 515 20.42 65.26 16.20
N VAL A 516 19.64 64.27 16.59
CA VAL A 516 19.93 62.85 16.34
C VAL A 516 19.41 62.49 14.95
N PRO A 517 20.26 62.00 14.03
CA PRO A 517 19.79 61.54 12.73
C PRO A 517 18.93 60.29 12.91
N MET A 518 17.61 60.45 12.75
CA MET A 518 16.66 59.35 12.75
C MET A 518 16.71 58.64 11.40
N ALA A 519 17.04 57.35 11.40
CA ALA A 519 16.92 56.51 10.21
C ALA A 519 15.44 56.46 9.77
N PRO A 520 15.14 56.44 8.46
CA PRO A 520 13.76 56.42 7.97
C PRO A 520 13.05 55.18 8.50
N GLN A 521 11.96 55.37 9.26
CA GLN A 521 11.06 54.28 9.59
C GLN A 521 10.49 53.75 8.27
N ARG A 522 10.96 52.58 7.83
CA ARG A 522 10.30 51.87 6.73
C ARG A 522 8.86 51.63 7.17
N GLY A 523 7.92 52.26 6.47
CA GLY A 523 6.49 52.10 6.72
C GLY A 523 6.14 50.62 6.76
N GLY A 524 5.64 50.18 7.91
CA GLY A 524 5.07 48.85 8.07
C GLY A 524 3.86 48.73 7.13
N LYS A 525 3.91 47.71 6.27
CA LYS A 525 2.72 47.14 5.64
C LYS A 525 2.27 45.95 6.47
#